data_AF-A0A2L1S8U9-F1
#
_entry.id   AF-A0A2L1S8U9-F1
#
_cell.length_a   1.000
_cell.length_b   1.000
_cell.length_c   1.000
_cell.angle_alpha   90.00
_cell.angle_beta   90.00
_cell.angle_gamma   90.00
#
_symmetry.space_group_name_H-M   'P 1'
#
loop_
_entity.id
_entity.type
_entity.pdbx_description
1 polymer ?
#
loop_
_entity_poly.entity_id
_entity_poly.type
_entity_poly.pdbx_seq_one_letter_code
_entity_poly.pdbx_strand_id
1 'polypeptide(L)'
;MALGAMMLPGIATASEAGDRLAELLYAGEAAGQRAIYEELCAVPHADACFGLGLIDLIGAIEGLSQGFYRHGAVTPRLPAAAMMLGLDANVPSAPANPDPQVLDYAGLRGILGDFVVGLDRARASFETAGAEGDYVIMIDPLRVRLDINGDGAVGEQETLATLLGGELALPQGKSKGDKTVVPDLSIGFDRADAIWLAGYSQISVLPFEMLLAHDFSGLFEAVGHRLFPEAGLPMQDYSRGGTLMMDPETDTFLADLIAGLHTSNFPIVDRERFAGVQARMQAVTALSRQNWAAILQETDDNRELVPSPRQTSLVPDQPVTQEIVDAWMATLDRLDEILAGELLLPHWRFRQGFDLNAYFETATETDIVMLLAGQGALPFLKEGPIADADSFAEGNRVFGENWPNFAIWFN
;
A
#
# COMPACT_ATOMS: atom_id res chain seq x y z
N MET A 1 24.14 -30.79 -44.20
CA MET A 1 23.36 -29.54 -44.20
C MET A 1 22.46 -29.56 -42.99
N ALA A 2 22.39 -28.44 -42.29
CA ALA A 2 21.98 -28.28 -40.90
C ALA A 2 20.54 -28.75 -40.60
N LEU A 3 20.38 -29.55 -39.54
CA LEU A 3 19.14 -29.60 -38.77
C LEU A 3 19.20 -28.47 -37.75
N GLY A 4 18.35 -27.45 -37.94
CA GLY A 4 18.13 -26.43 -36.94
C GLY A 4 17.42 -27.03 -35.73
N ALA A 5 18.05 -26.97 -34.57
CA ALA A 5 17.37 -27.16 -33.30
C ALA A 5 16.42 -25.98 -33.09
N MET A 6 15.12 -26.23 -33.18
CA MET A 6 14.11 -25.31 -32.65
C MET A 6 14.30 -25.27 -31.12
N MET A 7 14.86 -24.18 -30.62
CA MET A 7 14.75 -23.81 -29.21
C MET A 7 13.29 -23.45 -28.98
N LEU A 8 12.52 -24.37 -28.39
CA LEU A 8 11.27 -24.00 -27.72
C LEU A 8 11.69 -23.19 -26.48
N PRO A 9 11.11 -22.01 -26.22
CA PRO A 9 11.30 -21.33 -24.93
C PRO A 9 10.81 -22.29 -23.84
N GLY A 10 11.72 -22.70 -22.96
CA GLY A 10 11.37 -23.51 -21.80
C GLY A 10 10.68 -22.61 -20.81
N ILE A 11 9.43 -22.93 -20.45
CA ILE A 11 8.76 -22.33 -19.29
C ILE A 11 9.60 -22.73 -18.08
N ALA A 12 10.18 -21.76 -17.38
CA ALA A 12 10.89 -22.04 -16.14
C ALA A 12 9.89 -22.57 -15.11
N THR A 13 10.11 -23.79 -14.65
CA THR A 13 9.26 -24.44 -13.65
C THR A 13 9.73 -24.04 -12.26
N ALA A 14 8.82 -23.59 -11.41
CA ALA A 14 9.11 -23.36 -9.99
C ALA A 14 9.64 -24.65 -9.32
N SER A 15 10.34 -24.49 -8.19
CA SER A 15 10.70 -25.61 -7.33
C SER A 15 9.45 -26.17 -6.63
N GLU A 16 9.59 -27.32 -5.96
CA GLU A 16 8.54 -27.92 -5.11
C GLU A 16 7.98 -26.92 -4.07
N ALA A 17 8.78 -25.92 -3.67
CA ALA A 17 8.33 -24.84 -2.80
C ALA A 17 7.34 -23.91 -3.50
N GLY A 18 7.65 -23.43 -4.71
CA GLY A 18 6.74 -22.55 -5.46
C GLY A 18 5.43 -23.25 -5.85
N ASP A 19 5.48 -24.54 -6.21
CA ASP A 19 4.28 -25.33 -6.52
C ASP A 19 3.34 -25.44 -5.31
N ARG A 20 3.90 -25.54 -4.09
CA ARG A 20 3.13 -25.70 -2.86
C ARG A 20 2.65 -24.38 -2.27
N LEU A 21 3.26 -23.25 -2.65
CA LEU A 21 2.93 -21.94 -2.10
C LEU A 21 1.46 -21.58 -2.31
N ALA A 22 0.95 -21.75 -3.53
CA ALA A 22 -0.45 -21.46 -3.84
C ALA A 22 -1.41 -22.30 -2.98
N GLU A 23 -1.12 -23.59 -2.78
CA GLU A 23 -1.93 -24.47 -1.93
C GLU A 23 -1.97 -23.98 -0.48
N LEU A 24 -0.82 -23.59 0.07
CA LEU A 24 -0.70 -23.07 1.43
C LEU A 24 -1.45 -21.74 1.59
N LEU A 25 -1.33 -20.83 0.63
CA LEU A 25 -2.02 -19.54 0.62
C LEU A 25 -3.54 -19.70 0.52
N TYR A 26 -4.02 -20.66 -0.27
CA TYR A 26 -5.46 -20.94 -0.38
C TYR A 26 -6.01 -21.70 0.82
N ALA A 27 -5.17 -22.43 1.54
CA ALA A 27 -5.53 -23.10 2.79
C ALA A 27 -5.48 -22.15 4.00
N GLY A 28 -4.77 -21.03 3.92
CA GLY A 28 -4.47 -20.16 5.06
C GLY A 28 -3.38 -20.73 5.98
N GLU A 29 -2.54 -21.64 5.48
CA GLU A 29 -1.52 -22.36 6.26
C GLU A 29 -0.10 -21.83 6.02
N ALA A 30 0.06 -20.82 5.16
CA ALA A 30 1.35 -20.31 4.71
C ALA A 30 2.22 -19.77 5.86
N ALA A 31 1.61 -19.04 6.81
CA ALA A 31 2.30 -18.53 8.00
C ALA A 31 2.98 -19.65 8.82
N GLY A 32 2.34 -20.82 8.93
CA GLY A 32 2.89 -21.98 9.64
C GLY A 32 4.11 -22.60 8.96
N GLN A 33 4.37 -22.30 7.69
CA GLN A 33 5.50 -22.81 6.92
C GLN A 33 6.65 -21.80 6.76
N ARG A 34 6.55 -20.62 7.39
CA ARG A 34 7.55 -19.53 7.25
C ARG A 34 8.99 -20.00 7.44
N ALA A 35 9.27 -20.77 8.49
CA ALA A 35 10.63 -21.23 8.81
C ALA A 35 11.24 -22.12 7.70
N ILE A 36 10.41 -22.89 7.00
CA ILE A 36 10.86 -23.72 5.87
C ILE A 36 11.21 -22.83 4.68
N TYR A 37 10.37 -21.84 4.36
CA TYR A 37 10.67 -20.87 3.29
C TYR A 37 11.89 -20.01 3.61
N GLU A 38 12.13 -19.69 4.88
CA GLU A 38 13.35 -19.00 5.33
C GLU A 38 14.61 -19.86 5.11
N GLU A 39 14.57 -21.14 5.47
CA GLU A 39 15.68 -22.08 5.21
C GLU A 39 15.91 -22.27 3.70
N LEU A 40 14.84 -22.39 2.92
CA LEU A 40 14.92 -22.54 1.48
C LEU A 40 15.42 -21.27 0.78
N CYS A 41 15.02 -20.08 1.21
CA CYS A 41 15.51 -18.82 0.65
C CYS A 41 17.01 -18.58 0.94
N ALA A 42 17.53 -19.13 2.05
CA ALA A 42 18.95 -19.03 2.39
C ALA A 42 19.90 -19.79 1.44
N VAL A 43 19.37 -20.69 0.61
CA VAL A 43 20.08 -21.41 -0.46
C VAL A 43 19.44 -20.92 -1.76
N PRO A 44 20.15 -20.34 -2.74
CA PRO A 44 19.61 -19.38 -3.73
C PRO A 44 18.44 -19.91 -4.61
N HIS A 45 17.26 -20.01 -4.02
CA HIS A 45 16.00 -20.42 -4.60
C HIS A 45 15.12 -19.18 -4.61
N ALA A 46 15.19 -18.42 -5.71
CA ALA A 46 14.51 -17.14 -5.86
C ALA A 46 12.99 -17.27 -5.65
N ASP A 47 12.40 -18.37 -6.09
CA ASP A 47 10.99 -18.73 -5.87
C ASP A 47 10.65 -18.99 -4.39
N ALA A 48 11.57 -19.59 -3.62
CA ALA A 48 11.40 -19.71 -2.18
C ALA A 48 11.52 -18.36 -1.46
N CYS A 49 12.40 -17.47 -1.91
CA CYS A 49 12.48 -16.10 -1.40
C CYS A 49 11.21 -15.29 -1.72
N PHE A 50 10.64 -15.48 -2.91
CA PHE A 50 9.36 -14.90 -3.26
C PHE A 50 8.25 -15.38 -2.33
N GLY A 51 8.20 -16.69 -2.08
CA GLY A 51 7.25 -17.29 -1.14
C GLY A 51 7.42 -16.78 0.28
N LEU A 52 8.65 -16.63 0.77
CA LEU A 52 8.93 -16.03 2.08
C LEU A 52 8.43 -14.58 2.14
N GLY A 53 8.65 -13.80 1.09
CA GLY A 53 8.17 -12.43 0.98
C GLY A 53 6.65 -12.33 1.07
N LEU A 54 5.92 -13.20 0.35
CA LEU A 54 4.45 -13.26 0.42
C LEU A 54 3.96 -13.66 1.82
N ILE A 55 4.61 -14.65 2.45
CA ILE A 55 4.28 -15.07 3.82
C ILE A 55 4.47 -13.91 4.82
N ASP A 56 5.59 -13.17 4.72
CA ASP A 56 5.86 -12.04 5.60
C ASP A 56 4.92 -10.85 5.33
N LEU A 57 4.55 -10.60 4.06
CA LEU A 57 3.57 -9.58 3.68
C LEU A 57 2.19 -9.89 4.29
N ILE A 58 1.70 -11.11 4.09
CA ILE A 58 0.41 -11.56 4.61
C ILE A 58 0.41 -11.52 6.14
N GLY A 59 1.46 -12.04 6.78
CA GLY A 59 1.59 -12.02 8.24
C GLY A 59 1.62 -10.60 8.81
N ALA A 60 2.19 -9.63 8.09
CA ALA A 60 2.15 -8.22 8.49
C ALA A 60 0.72 -7.65 8.44
N ILE A 61 0.00 -7.90 7.34
CA ILE A 61 -1.40 -7.46 7.15
C ILE A 61 -2.31 -8.09 8.22
N GLU A 62 -2.19 -9.40 8.43
CA GLU A 62 -2.91 -10.13 9.48
C GLU A 62 -2.57 -9.56 10.86
N GLY A 63 -1.30 -9.38 11.19
CA GLY A 63 -0.87 -8.82 12.48
C GLY A 63 -1.46 -7.44 12.77
N LEU A 64 -1.48 -6.55 11.76
CA LEU A 64 -2.12 -5.24 11.87
C LEU A 64 -3.64 -5.38 12.09
N SER A 65 -4.29 -6.20 11.26
CA SER A 65 -5.74 -6.39 11.31
C SER A 65 -6.20 -7.02 12.63
N GLN A 66 -5.49 -8.04 13.11
CA GLN A 66 -5.73 -8.69 14.39
C GLN A 66 -5.48 -7.76 15.56
N GLY A 67 -4.46 -6.89 15.48
CA GLY A 67 -4.22 -5.83 16.46
C GLY A 67 -5.44 -4.91 16.55
N PHE A 68 -5.95 -4.45 15.42
CA PHE A 68 -7.14 -3.60 15.36
C PHE A 68 -8.40 -4.33 15.83
N TYR A 69 -8.62 -5.57 15.42
CA TYR A 69 -9.74 -6.39 15.87
C TYR A 69 -9.71 -6.62 17.39
N ARG A 70 -8.55 -6.99 17.95
CA ARG A 70 -8.36 -7.20 19.40
C ARG A 70 -8.77 -5.97 20.22
N HIS A 71 -8.50 -4.78 19.70
CA HIS A 71 -8.83 -3.51 20.34
C HIS A 71 -10.17 -2.90 19.89
N GLY A 72 -10.97 -3.67 19.15
CA GLY A 72 -12.32 -3.30 18.74
C GLY A 72 -12.38 -2.14 17.76
N ALA A 73 -11.37 -2.02 16.87
CA ALA A 73 -11.33 -0.97 15.88
C ALA A 73 -12.66 -0.91 15.12
N VAL A 74 -13.31 0.26 15.17
CA VAL A 74 -14.52 0.55 14.42
C VAL A 74 -14.19 1.53 13.31
N THR A 75 -14.80 1.29 12.16
CA THR A 75 -14.96 2.34 11.16
C THR A 75 -15.87 3.41 11.75
N PRO A 76 -15.43 4.68 11.85
CA PRO A 76 -16.28 5.75 12.35
C PRO A 76 -17.58 5.81 11.54
N ARG A 77 -18.73 6.03 12.19
CA ARG A 77 -19.93 6.42 11.45
C ARG A 77 -19.66 7.77 10.81
N LEU A 78 -19.74 7.82 9.49
CA LEU A 78 -19.45 9.02 8.72
C LEU A 78 -20.65 9.50 7.90
N PRO A 79 -21.89 9.71 8.41
CA PRO A 79 -23.03 10.08 7.57
C PRO A 79 -22.79 11.36 6.74
N ALA A 80 -22.15 12.37 7.35
CA ALA A 80 -21.81 13.63 6.67
C ALA A 80 -20.61 13.50 5.72
N ALA A 81 -19.58 12.72 6.07
CA ALA A 81 -18.45 12.50 5.16
C ALA A 81 -18.82 11.52 4.04
N ALA A 82 -19.69 10.55 4.28
CA ALA A 82 -20.34 9.70 3.27
C ALA A 82 -21.17 10.53 2.30
N MET A 83 -21.93 11.52 2.79
CA MET A 83 -22.64 12.48 1.94
C MET A 83 -21.70 13.41 1.14
N MET A 84 -20.57 13.83 1.74
CA MET A 84 -19.62 14.76 1.12
C MET A 84 -18.61 14.07 0.17
N LEU A 85 -18.25 12.82 0.45
CA LEU A 85 -17.23 12.03 -0.25
C LEU A 85 -17.83 10.87 -1.07
N GLY A 86 -19.16 10.70 -1.05
CA GLY A 86 -19.87 9.66 -1.81
C GLY A 86 -19.70 8.23 -1.29
N LEU A 87 -19.32 8.05 -0.02
CA LEU A 87 -19.11 6.74 0.60
C LEU A 87 -20.44 6.12 1.09
N ASP A 88 -20.49 4.80 1.25
CA ASP A 88 -21.67 4.12 1.81
C ASP A 88 -21.86 4.49 3.28
N ALA A 89 -23.07 4.92 3.65
CA ALA A 89 -23.43 5.29 5.02
C ALA A 89 -23.74 4.08 5.92
N ASN A 90 -23.84 2.87 5.37
CA ASN A 90 -24.18 1.64 6.10
C ASN A 90 -22.96 0.85 6.57
N VAL A 91 -21.95 1.52 7.13
CA VAL A 91 -20.83 0.82 7.75
C VAL A 91 -21.21 0.40 9.17
N PRO A 92 -21.06 -0.89 9.56
CA PRO A 92 -21.36 -1.34 10.91
C PRO A 92 -20.60 -0.50 11.94
N SER A 93 -21.32 -0.02 12.95
CA SER A 93 -20.76 0.87 13.98
C SER A 93 -20.45 0.19 15.31
N ALA A 94 -20.72 -1.11 15.39
CA ALA A 94 -20.37 -1.90 16.56
C ALA A 94 -18.97 -2.48 16.33
N PRO A 95 -18.14 -2.57 17.39
CA PRO A 95 -16.88 -3.31 17.30
C PRO A 95 -17.14 -4.72 16.78
N ALA A 96 -16.36 -5.15 15.79
CA ALA A 96 -16.45 -6.51 15.28
C ALA A 96 -16.10 -7.54 16.39
N ASN A 97 -15.15 -7.18 17.25
CA ASN A 97 -14.81 -7.94 18.44
C ASN A 97 -15.82 -7.64 19.59
N PRO A 98 -16.53 -8.65 20.12
CA PRO A 98 -17.52 -8.46 21.18
C PRO A 98 -16.91 -8.11 22.56
N ASP A 99 -15.61 -8.33 22.76
CA ASP A 99 -14.90 -8.05 24.02
C ASP A 99 -13.55 -7.35 23.73
N PRO A 100 -13.57 -6.05 23.36
CA PRO A 100 -12.36 -5.31 22.99
C PRO A 100 -11.44 -5.05 24.18
N GLN A 101 -10.14 -5.15 23.95
CA GLN A 101 -9.12 -4.83 24.97
C GLN A 101 -8.75 -3.35 24.94
N VAL A 102 -8.33 -2.82 26.09
CA VAL A 102 -7.83 -1.44 26.20
C VAL A 102 -6.63 -1.22 25.30
N LEU A 103 -6.62 -0.09 24.58
CA LEU A 103 -5.50 0.35 23.75
C LEU A 103 -5.05 1.75 24.15
N ASP A 104 -3.82 1.87 24.64
CA ASP A 104 -3.20 3.17 24.87
C ASP A 104 -2.32 3.61 23.68
N TYR A 105 -1.78 4.83 23.77
CA TYR A 105 -0.93 5.41 22.74
C TYR A 105 0.31 4.55 22.41
N ALA A 106 0.94 3.97 23.44
CA ALA A 106 2.13 3.14 23.26
C ALA A 106 1.78 1.81 22.57
N GLY A 107 0.65 1.21 22.93
CA GLY A 107 0.12 0.01 22.29
C GLY A 107 -0.19 0.23 20.81
N LEU A 108 -0.83 1.35 20.46
CA LEU A 108 -1.10 1.69 19.06
C LEU A 108 0.21 1.84 18.27
N ARG A 109 1.19 2.57 18.81
CA ARG A 109 2.52 2.68 18.17
C ARG A 109 3.19 1.31 18.00
N GLY A 110 3.05 0.40 18.97
CA GLY A 110 3.55 -0.96 18.90
C GLY A 110 2.97 -1.72 17.71
N ILE A 111 1.64 -1.73 17.57
CA ILE A 111 0.94 -2.39 16.45
C ILE A 111 1.42 -1.84 15.10
N LEU A 112 1.51 -0.52 14.96
CA LEU A 112 1.98 0.10 13.72
C LEU A 112 3.47 -0.21 13.46
N GLY A 113 4.30 -0.26 14.51
CA GLY A 113 5.71 -0.59 14.41
C GLY A 113 5.95 -2.04 13.96
N ASP A 114 5.18 -2.98 14.50
CA ASP A 114 5.25 -4.39 14.10
C ASP A 114 4.86 -4.58 12.62
N PHE A 115 3.87 -3.82 12.14
CA PHE A 115 3.48 -3.80 10.72
C PHE A 115 4.64 -3.33 9.83
N VAL A 116 5.30 -2.21 10.18
CA VAL A 116 6.47 -1.70 9.44
C VAL A 116 7.59 -2.75 9.39
N VAL A 117 7.91 -3.39 10.53
CA VAL A 117 8.94 -4.44 10.61
C VAL A 117 8.55 -5.68 9.79
N GLY A 118 7.27 -6.02 9.73
CA GLY A 118 6.75 -7.09 8.87
C GLY A 118 6.98 -6.81 7.39
N LEU A 119 6.59 -5.62 6.92
CA LEU A 119 6.78 -5.21 5.53
C LEU A 119 8.25 -5.04 5.13
N ASP A 120 9.12 -4.63 6.06
CA ASP A 120 10.57 -4.58 5.81
C ASP A 120 11.18 -5.97 5.60
N ARG A 121 10.70 -6.98 6.32
CA ARG A 121 11.10 -8.39 6.11
C ARG A 121 10.60 -8.93 4.77
N ALA A 122 9.35 -8.61 4.43
CA ALA A 122 8.77 -8.97 3.13
C ALA A 122 9.58 -8.35 1.99
N ARG A 123 9.89 -7.04 2.06
CA ARG A 123 10.73 -6.35 1.08
C ARG A 123 12.06 -7.06 0.86
N ALA A 124 12.80 -7.37 1.93
CA ALA A 124 14.12 -7.98 1.82
C ALA A 124 14.08 -9.33 1.08
N SER A 125 13.03 -10.11 1.33
CA SER A 125 12.82 -11.40 0.65
C SER A 125 12.47 -11.21 -0.83
N PHE A 126 11.62 -10.23 -1.14
CA PHE A 126 11.28 -9.86 -2.51
C PHE A 126 12.45 -9.31 -3.32
N GLU A 127 13.29 -8.45 -2.73
CA GLU A 127 14.51 -7.96 -3.38
C GLU A 127 15.48 -9.11 -3.68
N THR A 128 15.57 -10.08 -2.77
CA THR A 128 16.38 -11.29 -2.99
C THR A 128 15.81 -12.14 -4.13
N ALA A 129 14.50 -12.32 -4.18
CA ALA A 129 13.81 -13.05 -5.25
C ALA A 129 13.90 -12.35 -6.62
N GLY A 130 13.90 -11.02 -6.63
CA GLY A 130 14.01 -10.21 -7.85
C GLY A 130 15.42 -10.05 -8.39
N ALA A 131 16.46 -10.36 -7.60
CA ALA A 131 17.85 -10.14 -7.99
C ALA A 131 18.29 -11.02 -9.16
N GLU A 132 17.99 -12.33 -9.10
CA GLU A 132 18.39 -13.33 -10.07
C GLU A 132 17.39 -14.50 -10.06
N GLY A 133 17.35 -15.28 -11.15
CA GLY A 133 16.49 -16.46 -11.27
C GLY A 133 15.42 -16.32 -12.34
N ASP A 134 14.92 -17.46 -12.78
CA ASP A 134 13.81 -17.59 -13.72
C ASP A 134 12.83 -18.58 -13.09
N TYR A 135 11.66 -18.09 -12.71
CA TYR A 135 10.61 -18.86 -12.06
C TYR A 135 9.26 -18.23 -12.36
N VAL A 136 8.21 -19.05 -12.33
CA VAL A 136 6.84 -18.58 -12.39
C VAL A 136 6.00 -19.33 -11.35
N ILE A 137 5.30 -18.59 -10.50
CA ILE A 137 4.40 -19.12 -9.47
C ILE A 137 2.98 -18.67 -9.77
N MET A 138 2.12 -19.62 -10.12
CA MET A 138 0.73 -19.34 -10.45
C MET A 138 -0.12 -19.14 -9.19
N ILE A 139 -0.52 -17.91 -8.91
CA ILE A 139 -1.40 -17.58 -7.77
C ILE A 139 -2.60 -16.78 -8.29
N ASP A 140 -3.78 -17.14 -7.82
CA ASP A 140 -5.01 -16.38 -7.95
C ASP A 140 -5.18 -15.56 -6.65
N PRO A 141 -4.92 -14.23 -6.69
CA PRO A 141 -4.96 -13.40 -5.50
C PRO A 141 -6.32 -13.44 -4.79
N LEU A 142 -7.41 -13.63 -5.55
CA LEU A 142 -8.77 -13.66 -5.00
C LEU A 142 -9.05 -14.90 -4.15
N ARG A 143 -8.23 -15.95 -4.29
CA ARG A 143 -8.34 -17.19 -3.51
C ARG A 143 -7.45 -17.20 -2.27
N VAL A 144 -6.56 -16.22 -2.13
CA VAL A 144 -5.69 -16.08 -0.95
C VAL A 144 -6.57 -15.81 0.27
N ARG A 145 -6.27 -16.56 1.34
CA ARG A 145 -6.99 -16.59 2.61
C ARG A 145 -6.17 -15.88 3.68
N LEU A 146 -6.82 -15.05 4.50
CA LEU A 146 -6.19 -14.21 5.53
C LEU A 146 -6.89 -14.40 6.87
N ASP A 147 -6.18 -14.74 7.94
CA ASP A 147 -6.74 -14.77 9.30
C ASP A 147 -6.83 -13.34 9.87
N ILE A 148 -7.90 -12.63 9.53
CA ILE A 148 -8.10 -11.20 9.85
C ILE A 148 -8.44 -11.02 11.34
N ASN A 149 -9.21 -11.95 11.92
CA ASN A 149 -9.67 -11.86 13.30
C ASN A 149 -8.76 -12.56 14.33
N GLY A 150 -7.82 -13.39 13.87
CA GLY A 150 -6.84 -14.11 14.69
C GLY A 150 -7.41 -15.34 15.40
N ASP A 151 -8.48 -15.94 14.89
CA ASP A 151 -9.12 -17.12 15.49
C ASP A 151 -8.46 -18.46 15.08
N GLY A 152 -7.48 -18.41 14.17
CA GLY A 152 -6.73 -19.57 13.69
C GLY A 152 -7.51 -20.45 12.71
N ALA A 153 -8.70 -20.03 12.28
CA ALA A 153 -9.40 -20.55 11.13
C ALA A 153 -9.47 -19.46 10.05
N VAL A 154 -9.65 -19.85 8.79
CA VAL A 154 -9.97 -18.87 7.74
C VAL A 154 -11.38 -19.11 7.24
N GLY A 155 -12.27 -18.17 7.55
CA GLY A 155 -13.67 -18.18 7.17
C GLY A 155 -13.90 -17.89 5.68
N GLU A 156 -15.11 -18.15 5.17
CA GLU A 156 -15.47 -17.85 3.77
C GLU A 156 -15.44 -16.34 3.45
N GLN A 157 -15.51 -15.48 4.47
CA GLN A 157 -15.46 -14.02 4.33
C GLN A 157 -14.04 -13.43 4.40
N GLU A 158 -13.04 -14.27 4.66
CA GLU A 158 -11.65 -13.89 4.90
C GLU A 158 -10.77 -14.20 3.69
N THR A 159 -11.29 -13.84 2.51
CA THR A 159 -10.54 -13.88 1.26
C THR A 159 -10.26 -12.46 0.79
N LEU A 160 -9.14 -12.27 0.10
CA LEU A 160 -8.82 -10.99 -0.51
C LEU A 160 -9.93 -10.53 -1.48
N ALA A 161 -10.65 -11.47 -2.11
CA ALA A 161 -11.81 -11.16 -2.94
C ALA A 161 -12.98 -10.52 -2.18
N THR A 162 -13.29 -11.02 -0.98
CA THR A 162 -14.36 -10.45 -0.15
C THR A 162 -13.96 -9.08 0.39
N LEU A 163 -12.67 -8.88 0.71
CA LEU A 163 -12.13 -7.59 1.16
C LEU A 163 -12.11 -6.55 0.03
N LEU A 164 -11.75 -6.93 -1.19
CA LEU A 164 -11.67 -6.02 -2.35
C LEU A 164 -12.98 -5.88 -3.12
N GLY A 165 -13.91 -6.83 -3.02
CA GLY A 165 -15.15 -6.88 -3.80
C GLY A 165 -16.19 -5.81 -3.49
N GLY A 166 -16.01 -5.06 -2.38
CA GLY A 166 -16.82 -3.88 -2.06
C GLY A 166 -16.38 -2.61 -2.78
N GLU A 167 -15.13 -2.53 -3.22
CA GLU A 167 -14.52 -1.28 -3.73
C GLU A 167 -13.95 -1.40 -5.15
N LEU A 168 -13.47 -2.58 -5.57
CA LEU A 168 -13.09 -2.82 -6.96
C LEU A 168 -14.24 -3.41 -7.76
N ALA A 169 -14.44 -2.88 -8.97
CA ALA A 169 -15.30 -3.50 -9.99
C ALA A 169 -14.64 -4.80 -10.50
N LEU A 170 -14.66 -5.85 -9.68
CA LEU A 170 -14.15 -7.17 -10.07
C LEU A 170 -14.85 -7.62 -11.35
N PRO A 171 -14.11 -8.14 -12.35
CA PRO A 171 -14.70 -8.55 -13.61
C PRO A 171 -15.77 -9.62 -13.36
N GLN A 172 -17.02 -9.22 -13.61
CA GLN A 172 -18.19 -10.07 -13.40
C GLN A 172 -18.15 -11.25 -14.38
N GLY A 173 -18.34 -12.46 -13.86
CA GLY A 173 -18.44 -13.66 -14.67
C GLY A 173 -19.56 -13.52 -15.70
N LYS A 174 -19.23 -13.76 -16.98
CA LYS A 174 -20.25 -13.75 -18.04
C LYS A 174 -21.09 -15.02 -17.90
N SER A 175 -22.35 -14.86 -17.50
CA SER A 175 -23.33 -15.95 -17.54
C SER A 175 -23.80 -16.16 -18.98
N LYS A 176 -23.68 -17.40 -19.48
CA LYS A 176 -24.40 -17.85 -20.68
C LYS A 176 -25.09 -19.16 -20.37
N GLY A 177 -26.35 -19.07 -19.90
CA GLY A 177 -27.11 -20.22 -19.38
C GLY A 177 -26.64 -20.62 -17.98
N ASP A 178 -26.67 -21.92 -17.66
CA ASP A 178 -26.25 -22.50 -16.36
C ASP A 178 -24.74 -22.48 -16.10
N LYS A 179 -23.94 -21.87 -16.98
CA LYS A 179 -22.49 -21.78 -16.84
C LYS A 179 -22.09 -20.34 -16.56
N THR A 180 -21.72 -20.09 -15.31
CA THR A 180 -20.97 -18.90 -14.92
C THR A 180 -19.50 -19.16 -15.27
N VAL A 181 -18.98 -18.48 -16.28
CA VAL A 181 -17.53 -18.46 -16.52
C VAL A 181 -16.97 -17.39 -15.60
N VAL A 182 -16.40 -17.82 -14.47
CA VAL A 182 -15.57 -16.95 -13.64
C VAL A 182 -14.29 -16.69 -14.43
N PRO A 183 -13.89 -15.42 -14.65
CA PRO A 183 -12.61 -15.13 -15.29
C PRO A 183 -11.52 -15.81 -14.47
N ASP A 184 -10.63 -16.55 -15.13
CA ASP A 184 -9.41 -16.99 -14.47
C ASP A 184 -8.56 -15.74 -14.24
N LEU A 185 -8.32 -15.39 -12.98
CA LEU A 185 -7.58 -14.22 -12.54
C LEU A 185 -6.22 -14.61 -11.93
N SER A 186 -5.77 -15.83 -12.19
CA SER A 186 -4.41 -16.23 -11.82
C SER A 186 -3.37 -15.34 -12.50
N ILE A 187 -2.30 -15.08 -11.76
CA ILE A 187 -1.14 -14.29 -12.16
C ILE A 187 0.06 -15.22 -12.10
N GLY A 188 0.92 -15.16 -13.11
CA GLY A 188 2.18 -15.88 -13.16
C GLY A 188 3.28 -15.08 -12.48
N PHE A 189 3.35 -15.13 -11.15
CA PHE A 189 4.30 -14.33 -10.39
C PHE A 189 5.74 -14.74 -10.67
N ASP A 190 6.57 -13.77 -11.03
CA ASP A 190 7.95 -14.00 -11.45
C ASP A 190 8.95 -13.08 -10.70
N ARG A 191 10.15 -12.90 -11.25
CA ARG A 191 11.17 -12.00 -10.69
C ARG A 191 10.78 -10.53 -10.78
N ALA A 192 10.12 -10.10 -11.85
CA ALA A 192 9.72 -8.70 -12.02
C ALA A 192 8.66 -8.34 -10.98
N ASP A 193 7.74 -9.27 -10.73
CA ASP A 193 6.70 -9.12 -9.71
C ASP A 193 7.25 -9.13 -8.29
N ALA A 194 8.35 -9.83 -8.03
CA ALA A 194 9.06 -9.69 -6.77
C ALA A 194 9.53 -8.24 -6.55
N ILE A 195 10.17 -7.64 -7.56
CA ILE A 195 10.62 -6.24 -7.49
C ILE A 195 9.42 -5.29 -7.34
N TRP A 196 8.30 -5.60 -8.00
CA TRP A 196 7.04 -4.86 -7.84
C TRP A 196 6.56 -4.89 -6.39
N LEU A 197 6.45 -6.07 -5.79
CA LEU A 197 6.01 -6.25 -4.41
C LEU A 197 6.98 -5.62 -3.40
N ALA A 198 8.29 -5.62 -3.69
CA ALA A 198 9.27 -4.86 -2.92
C ALA A 198 8.95 -3.35 -2.96
N GLY A 199 8.63 -2.78 -4.13
CA GLY A 199 8.20 -1.39 -4.27
C GLY A 199 6.90 -1.08 -3.50
N TYR A 200 5.87 -1.90 -3.69
CA TYR A 200 4.57 -1.75 -3.02
C TYR A 200 4.64 -1.85 -1.51
N SER A 201 5.52 -2.71 -0.99
CA SER A 201 5.77 -2.79 0.46
C SER A 201 6.22 -1.44 1.01
N GLN A 202 7.02 -0.68 0.26
CA GLN A 202 7.49 0.65 0.69
C GLN A 202 6.37 1.68 0.63
N ILE A 203 5.57 1.70 -0.44
CA ILE A 203 4.39 2.57 -0.55
C ILE A 203 3.45 2.35 0.64
N SER A 204 3.21 1.08 1.00
CA SER A 204 2.35 0.71 2.11
C SER A 204 2.92 1.12 3.47
N VAL A 205 4.24 1.09 3.65
CA VAL A 205 4.91 1.51 4.90
C VAL A 205 4.94 3.03 5.08
N LEU A 206 5.09 3.81 4.01
CA LEU A 206 5.30 5.26 4.07
C LEU A 206 4.38 6.02 5.06
N PRO A 207 3.04 5.86 5.05
CA PRO A 207 2.18 6.59 5.99
C PRO A 207 2.41 6.20 7.45
N PHE A 208 2.71 4.93 7.72
CA PHE A 208 2.99 4.43 9.07
C PHE A 208 4.36 4.87 9.57
N GLU A 209 5.37 4.84 8.71
CA GLU A 209 6.71 5.31 9.01
C GLU A 209 6.71 6.81 9.32
N MET A 210 5.98 7.58 8.50
CA MET A 210 5.76 9.00 8.73
C MET A 210 5.07 9.21 10.08
N LEU A 211 3.96 8.52 10.37
CA LEU A 211 3.26 8.69 11.64
C LEU A 211 4.12 8.31 12.85
N LEU A 212 4.88 7.21 12.77
CA LEU A 212 5.77 6.73 13.84
C LEU A 212 6.98 7.64 14.07
N ALA A 213 7.42 8.39 13.06
CA ALA A 213 8.48 9.38 13.22
C ALA A 213 8.09 10.56 14.13
N HIS A 214 6.79 10.75 14.35
CA HIS A 214 6.24 11.84 15.15
C HIS A 214 5.65 11.39 16.48
N ASP A 215 5.52 12.35 17.39
CA ASP A 215 4.58 12.27 18.50
C ASP A 215 3.20 12.74 18.00
N PHE A 216 2.25 11.81 17.99
CA PHE A 216 0.85 12.03 17.61
C PHE A 216 -0.09 11.74 18.79
N SER A 217 0.42 11.79 20.03
CA SER A 217 -0.37 11.59 21.25
C SER A 217 -1.53 12.58 21.36
N GLY A 218 -1.32 13.85 21.02
CA GLY A 218 -2.39 14.86 21.03
C GLY A 218 -3.57 14.51 20.12
N LEU A 219 -3.29 13.99 18.91
CA LEU A 219 -4.33 13.50 18.01
C LEU A 219 -5.02 12.25 18.59
N PHE A 220 -4.24 11.30 19.10
CA PHE A 220 -4.79 10.09 19.71
C PHE A 220 -5.71 10.43 20.89
N GLU A 221 -5.31 11.34 21.77
CA GLU A 221 -6.12 11.80 22.90
C GLU A 221 -7.41 12.50 22.45
N ALA A 222 -7.34 13.29 21.37
CA ALA A 222 -8.47 14.02 20.84
C ALA A 222 -9.51 13.12 20.16
N VAL A 223 -9.08 12.17 19.33
CA VAL A 223 -9.99 11.42 18.43
C VAL A 223 -9.86 9.91 18.48
N GLY A 224 -8.88 9.35 19.20
CA GLY A 224 -8.61 7.90 19.24
C GLY A 224 -9.81 7.08 19.72
N HIS A 225 -10.64 7.66 20.58
CA HIS A 225 -11.86 7.06 21.10
C HIS A 225 -12.90 6.71 20.02
N ARG A 226 -12.83 7.37 18.85
CA ARG A 226 -13.71 7.08 17.72
C ARG A 226 -13.34 5.84 16.95
N LEU A 227 -12.07 5.45 17.02
CA LEU A 227 -11.56 4.26 16.38
C LEU A 227 -11.54 3.10 17.35
N PHE A 228 -11.13 3.34 18.60
CA PHE A 228 -10.97 2.30 19.61
C PHE A 228 -11.92 2.57 20.79
N PRO A 229 -13.00 1.79 20.95
CA PRO A 229 -14.05 2.03 21.94
C PRO A 229 -13.54 1.94 23.39
N GLU A 230 -12.48 1.17 23.63
CA GLU A 230 -11.88 0.94 24.96
C GLU A 230 -10.53 1.64 25.12
N ALA A 231 -10.23 2.69 24.34
CA ALA A 231 -8.99 3.46 24.48
C ALA A 231 -8.77 4.13 25.86
N GLY A 232 -9.77 4.14 26.76
CA GLY A 232 -9.69 4.75 28.08
C GLY A 232 -9.57 6.29 28.04
N LEU A 233 -10.06 6.90 26.97
CA LEU A 233 -9.94 8.34 26.73
C LEU A 233 -11.15 9.09 27.28
N PRO A 234 -10.98 10.26 27.93
CA PRO A 234 -12.08 10.97 28.60
C PRO A 234 -13.31 11.21 27.71
N MET A 235 -13.12 11.50 26.42
CA MET A 235 -14.23 11.74 25.49
C MET A 235 -15.19 10.54 25.36
N GLN A 236 -14.75 9.31 25.62
CA GLN A 236 -15.61 8.12 25.63
C GLN A 236 -16.73 8.22 26.67
N ASP A 237 -16.41 8.74 27.85
CA ASP A 237 -17.35 8.84 28.96
C ASP A 237 -18.29 10.04 28.82
N TYR A 238 -17.79 11.12 28.21
CA TYR A 238 -18.47 12.43 28.19
C TYR A 238 -19.14 12.78 26.86
N SER A 239 -18.85 12.08 25.77
CA SER A 239 -19.48 12.30 24.45
C SER A 239 -20.92 11.75 24.41
N ARG A 240 -21.77 12.22 25.33
CA ARG A 240 -23.20 11.85 25.41
C ARG A 240 -24.06 13.06 25.08
N GLY A 241 -24.32 13.22 23.78
CA GLY A 241 -25.54 13.83 23.24
C GLY A 241 -25.78 15.30 23.58
N GLY A 242 -25.46 16.17 22.62
CA GLY A 242 -25.93 17.55 22.54
C GLY A 242 -26.06 17.96 21.08
N THR A 243 -27.05 18.79 20.76
CA THR A 243 -27.18 19.39 19.42
C THR A 243 -26.71 20.84 19.50
N LEU A 244 -25.82 21.22 18.60
CA LEU A 244 -25.39 22.59 18.37
C LEU A 244 -26.09 23.18 17.14
N MET A 245 -25.99 22.49 15.99
CA MET A 245 -26.48 22.99 14.70
C MET A 245 -27.33 21.97 13.95
N MET A 246 -26.86 20.73 13.85
CA MET A 246 -27.49 19.68 13.04
C MET A 246 -28.20 18.67 13.94
N ASP A 247 -27.58 17.52 14.17
CA ASP A 247 -28.03 16.47 15.07
C ASP A 247 -26.85 16.03 15.96
N PRO A 248 -27.13 15.36 17.10
CA PRO A 248 -26.08 15.01 18.04
C PRO A 248 -24.92 14.18 17.46
N GLU A 249 -25.18 13.26 16.52
CA GLU A 249 -24.12 12.44 15.93
C GLU A 249 -23.25 13.28 14.99
N THR A 250 -23.86 14.07 14.11
CA THR A 250 -23.14 14.95 13.18
C THR A 250 -22.37 16.05 13.90
N ASP A 251 -22.97 16.71 14.89
CA ASP A 251 -22.34 17.80 15.63
C ASP A 251 -21.15 17.29 16.47
N THR A 252 -21.31 16.13 17.10
CA THR A 252 -20.19 15.44 17.76
C THR A 252 -19.12 15.15 16.73
N PHE A 253 -19.46 14.54 15.58
CA PHE A 253 -18.53 14.26 14.49
C PHE A 253 -17.67 15.47 14.12
N LEU A 254 -18.32 16.59 13.84
CA LEU A 254 -17.66 17.86 13.48
C LEU A 254 -16.78 18.39 14.61
N ALA A 255 -17.19 18.26 15.87
CA ALA A 255 -16.39 18.68 17.02
C ALA A 255 -15.05 17.93 17.08
N ASP A 256 -15.04 16.59 17.00
CA ASP A 256 -13.75 15.89 17.04
C ASP A 256 -13.00 15.96 15.71
N LEU A 257 -13.63 16.27 14.58
CA LEU A 257 -12.90 16.66 13.36
C LEU A 257 -12.12 17.96 13.58
N ILE A 258 -12.75 18.96 14.20
CA ILE A 258 -12.08 20.22 14.57
C ILE A 258 -10.95 19.93 15.58
N ALA A 259 -11.20 19.10 16.59
CA ALA A 259 -10.17 18.71 17.56
C ALA A 259 -9.01 17.97 16.90
N GLY A 260 -9.30 17.04 15.98
CA GLY A 260 -8.30 16.33 15.18
C GLY A 260 -7.46 17.28 14.34
N LEU A 261 -8.09 18.17 13.57
CA LEU A 261 -7.36 19.20 12.80
C LEU A 261 -6.52 20.12 13.67
N HIS A 262 -7.03 20.51 14.85
CA HIS A 262 -6.30 21.36 15.79
C HIS A 262 -5.09 20.67 16.43
N THR A 263 -5.13 19.34 16.53
CA THR A 263 -4.06 18.50 17.11
C THR A 263 -3.16 17.86 16.05
N SER A 264 -3.35 18.20 14.76
CA SER A 264 -2.49 17.77 13.64
C SER A 264 -1.17 18.55 13.53
N ASN A 265 -0.54 18.83 14.68
CA ASN A 265 0.73 19.55 14.83
C ASN A 265 1.80 18.62 15.41
N PHE A 266 2.27 17.67 14.60
CA PHE A 266 3.02 16.52 15.10
C PHE A 266 4.51 16.87 15.30
N PRO A 267 5.05 16.90 16.52
CA PRO A 267 6.49 17.07 16.72
C PRO A 267 7.26 15.86 16.22
N ILE A 268 8.41 16.07 15.59
CA ILE A 268 9.29 14.97 15.14
C ILE A 268 10.09 14.49 16.35
N VAL A 269 9.91 13.22 16.72
CA VAL A 269 10.59 12.60 17.89
C VAL A 269 11.62 11.56 17.51
N ASP A 270 11.56 11.03 16.28
CA ASP A 270 12.53 10.10 15.71
C ASP A 270 13.04 10.66 14.37
N ARG A 271 14.17 11.38 14.45
CA ARG A 271 14.78 12.04 13.29
C ARG A 271 15.28 11.06 12.24
N GLU A 272 15.82 9.93 12.69
CA GLU A 272 16.36 8.90 11.80
C GLU A 272 15.22 8.27 11.00
N ARG A 273 14.12 7.91 11.67
CA ARG A 273 12.92 7.40 10.99
C ARG A 273 12.32 8.43 10.04
N PHE A 274 12.27 9.71 10.43
CA PHE A 274 11.75 10.77 9.56
C PHE A 274 12.56 10.94 8.28
N ALA A 275 13.90 10.95 8.38
CA ALA A 275 14.78 10.96 7.21
C ALA A 275 14.63 9.65 6.39
N GLY A 276 14.39 8.53 7.07
CA GLY A 276 14.08 7.25 6.46
C GLY A 276 12.86 7.27 5.55
N VAL A 277 11.84 8.10 5.83
CA VAL A 277 10.66 8.27 4.95
C VAL A 277 11.08 8.72 3.55
N GLN A 278 11.96 9.71 3.43
CA GLN A 278 12.47 10.18 2.15
C GLN A 278 13.28 9.09 1.43
N ALA A 279 14.13 8.38 2.16
CA ALA A 279 14.90 7.27 1.61
C ALA A 279 14.00 6.15 1.08
N ARG A 280 12.87 5.87 1.75
CA ARG A 280 11.86 4.91 1.26
C ARG A 280 11.17 5.40 0.00
N MET A 281 10.85 6.70 -0.12
CA MET A 281 10.30 7.26 -1.37
C MET A 281 11.29 7.12 -2.54
N GLN A 282 12.58 7.33 -2.29
CA GLN A 282 13.64 7.10 -3.29
C GLN A 282 13.79 5.61 -3.64
N ALA A 283 13.59 4.72 -2.68
CA ALA A 283 13.59 3.28 -2.94
C ALA A 283 12.43 2.86 -3.85
N VAL A 284 11.24 3.48 -3.72
CA VAL A 284 10.09 3.20 -4.60
C VAL A 284 10.43 3.50 -6.06
N THR A 285 11.00 4.67 -6.37
CA THR A 285 11.36 5.02 -7.74
C THR A 285 12.45 4.10 -8.28
N ALA A 286 13.47 3.78 -7.47
CA ALA A 286 14.54 2.86 -7.84
C ALA A 286 14.04 1.43 -8.10
N LEU A 287 13.12 0.92 -7.30
CA LEU A 287 12.50 -0.40 -7.47
C LEU A 287 11.58 -0.42 -8.70
N SER A 288 10.81 0.65 -8.95
CA SER A 288 9.98 0.76 -10.16
C SER A 288 10.84 0.67 -11.44
N ARG A 289 12.01 1.34 -11.48
CA ARG A 289 12.94 1.22 -12.62
C ARG A 289 13.52 -0.19 -12.78
N GLN A 290 13.87 -0.84 -11.67
CA GLN A 290 14.37 -2.21 -11.68
C GLN A 290 13.29 -3.20 -12.18
N ASN A 291 12.04 -3.01 -11.74
CA ASN A 291 10.89 -3.75 -12.20
C ASN A 291 10.70 -3.59 -13.72
N TRP A 292 10.65 -2.35 -14.24
CA TRP A 292 10.53 -2.12 -15.69
C TRP A 292 11.71 -2.69 -16.49
N ALA A 293 12.92 -2.65 -15.94
CA ALA A 293 14.08 -3.27 -16.56
C ALA A 293 13.93 -4.80 -16.65
N ALA A 294 13.32 -5.45 -15.65
CA ALA A 294 13.02 -6.87 -15.66
C ALA A 294 11.90 -7.20 -16.66
N ILE A 295 10.77 -6.48 -16.61
CA ILE A 295 9.61 -6.64 -17.52
C ILE A 295 10.02 -6.54 -18.98
N LEU A 296 10.83 -5.54 -19.34
CA LEU A 296 11.24 -5.35 -20.72
C LEU A 296 12.18 -6.46 -21.24
N GLN A 297 12.80 -7.22 -20.35
CA GLN A 297 13.65 -8.37 -20.71
C GLN A 297 12.87 -9.67 -20.88
N GLU A 298 11.66 -9.76 -20.32
CA GLU A 298 10.82 -10.96 -20.44
C GLU A 298 10.53 -11.31 -21.90
N THR A 299 10.29 -12.60 -22.11
CA THR A 299 10.08 -13.17 -23.46
C THR A 299 8.86 -14.06 -23.55
N ASP A 300 8.34 -14.52 -22.41
CA ASP A 300 7.08 -15.22 -22.29
C ASP A 300 5.91 -14.24 -22.19
N ASP A 301 4.70 -14.79 -22.22
CA ASP A 301 3.43 -14.08 -22.09
C ASP A 301 2.54 -14.94 -21.21
N ASN A 302 2.88 -14.98 -19.92
CA ASN A 302 2.36 -15.94 -18.98
C ASN A 302 1.61 -15.24 -17.83
N ARG A 303 0.63 -14.43 -18.21
CA ARG A 303 -0.34 -13.83 -17.28
C ARG A 303 0.34 -12.89 -16.29
N GLU A 304 1.07 -11.94 -16.84
CA GLU A 304 1.84 -10.96 -16.07
C GLU A 304 0.94 -10.07 -15.22
N LEU A 305 1.39 -9.77 -14.00
CA LEU A 305 0.78 -8.73 -13.17
C LEU A 305 0.91 -7.38 -13.86
N VAL A 306 2.09 -7.07 -14.39
CA VAL A 306 2.40 -5.87 -15.17
C VAL A 306 3.00 -6.30 -16.52
N PRO A 307 2.22 -6.30 -17.62
CA PRO A 307 2.70 -6.78 -18.91
C PRO A 307 3.64 -5.76 -19.57
N SER A 308 4.69 -6.25 -20.23
CA SER A 308 5.47 -5.45 -21.17
C SER A 308 4.62 -5.06 -22.39
N PRO A 309 5.12 -4.12 -23.23
CA PRO A 309 4.44 -3.77 -24.49
C PRO A 309 4.24 -4.91 -25.49
N ARG A 310 4.84 -6.08 -25.25
CA ARG A 310 4.77 -7.26 -26.11
C ARG A 310 3.88 -8.37 -25.53
N GLN A 311 3.46 -8.23 -24.28
CA GLN A 311 2.67 -9.22 -23.53
C GLN A 311 1.18 -8.83 -23.49
N THR A 312 0.34 -9.80 -23.13
CA THR A 312 -1.11 -9.64 -23.06
C THR A 312 -1.52 -9.10 -21.69
N SER A 313 -2.24 -7.98 -21.67
CA SER A 313 -2.79 -7.45 -20.42
C SER A 313 -3.94 -8.30 -19.89
N LEU A 314 -3.87 -8.62 -18.60
CA LEU A 314 -4.98 -9.24 -17.86
C LEU A 314 -6.14 -8.27 -17.62
N VAL A 315 -5.88 -6.95 -17.68
CA VAL A 315 -6.90 -5.91 -17.56
C VAL A 315 -7.49 -5.63 -18.95
N PRO A 316 -8.78 -5.93 -19.19
CA PRO A 316 -9.40 -5.73 -20.49
C PRO A 316 -9.29 -4.27 -20.98
N ASP A 317 -9.02 -4.11 -22.27
CA ASP A 317 -8.96 -2.81 -22.95
C ASP A 317 -7.89 -1.84 -22.42
N GLN A 318 -6.91 -2.33 -21.64
CA GLN A 318 -5.82 -1.53 -21.09
C GLN A 318 -4.44 -2.15 -21.44
N PRO A 319 -4.01 -2.08 -22.72
CA PRO A 319 -2.68 -2.53 -23.11
C PRO A 319 -1.62 -1.56 -22.60
N VAL A 320 -0.50 -2.10 -22.13
CA VAL A 320 0.71 -1.32 -21.88
C VAL A 320 1.43 -1.15 -23.22
N THR A 321 1.77 0.09 -23.59
CA THR A 321 2.50 0.40 -24.83
C THR A 321 3.90 0.92 -24.49
N GLN A 322 4.83 0.90 -25.45
CA GLN A 322 6.16 1.48 -25.23
C GLN A 322 6.08 2.96 -24.82
N GLU A 323 5.14 3.71 -25.41
CA GLU A 323 4.88 5.10 -25.08
C GLU A 323 4.44 5.28 -23.61
N ILE A 324 3.62 4.35 -23.09
CA ILE A 324 3.23 4.31 -21.67
C ILE A 324 4.45 4.10 -20.77
N VAL A 325 5.33 3.17 -21.14
CA VAL A 325 6.56 2.89 -20.37
C VAL A 325 7.50 4.09 -20.39
N ASP A 326 7.74 4.69 -21.56
CA ASP A 326 8.62 5.85 -21.70
C ASP A 326 8.08 7.06 -20.89
N ALA A 327 6.76 7.28 -20.91
CA ALA A 327 6.10 8.30 -20.09
C ALA A 327 6.23 8.05 -18.58
N TRP A 328 6.16 6.79 -18.17
CA TRP A 328 6.34 6.41 -16.76
C TRP A 328 7.79 6.66 -16.32
N MET A 329 8.77 6.25 -17.13
CA MET A 329 10.19 6.49 -16.83
C MET A 329 10.52 7.98 -16.73
N ALA A 330 9.95 8.82 -17.61
CA ALA A 330 10.08 10.27 -17.53
C ALA A 330 9.43 10.85 -16.25
N THR A 331 8.32 10.26 -15.81
CA THR A 331 7.66 10.63 -14.54
C THR A 331 8.55 10.32 -13.34
N LEU A 332 9.14 9.13 -13.30
CA LEU A 332 10.08 8.75 -12.24
C LEU A 332 11.26 9.72 -12.17
N ASP A 333 11.78 10.20 -13.31
CA ASP A 333 12.86 11.20 -13.32
C ASP A 333 12.44 12.49 -12.60
N ARG A 334 11.19 12.95 -12.80
CA ARG A 334 10.68 14.15 -12.12
C ARG A 334 10.48 13.92 -10.63
N LEU A 335 10.02 12.73 -10.23
CA LEU A 335 9.88 12.38 -8.82
C LEU A 335 11.24 12.35 -8.10
N ASP A 336 12.27 11.80 -8.75
CA ASP A 336 13.64 11.80 -8.22
C ASP A 336 14.17 13.23 -8.03
N GLU A 337 13.94 14.13 -8.99
CA GLU A 337 14.29 15.55 -8.86
C GLU A 337 13.54 16.25 -7.72
N ILE A 338 12.27 15.91 -7.49
CA ILE A 338 11.49 16.44 -6.36
C ILE A 338 12.06 15.97 -5.03
N LEU A 339 12.36 14.68 -4.93
CA LEU A 339 12.94 14.08 -3.72
C LEU A 339 14.34 14.61 -3.44
N ALA A 340 15.10 14.99 -4.47
CA ALA A 340 16.42 15.63 -4.34
C ALA A 340 16.35 17.14 -4.04
N GLY A 341 15.16 17.76 -4.09
CA GLY A 341 15.00 19.21 -3.93
C GLY A 341 15.53 20.02 -5.12
N GLU A 342 15.71 19.38 -6.27
CA GLU A 342 16.12 20.01 -7.54
C GLU A 342 14.91 20.58 -8.30
N LEU A 343 13.78 19.88 -8.26
CA LEU A 343 12.48 20.34 -8.72
C LEU A 343 11.56 20.58 -7.52
N LEU A 344 11.05 21.80 -7.35
CA LEU A 344 10.36 22.17 -6.11
C LEU A 344 8.85 21.92 -6.21
N LEU A 345 8.22 21.51 -5.11
CA LEU A 345 6.76 21.36 -5.07
C LEU A 345 6.09 22.74 -5.12
N PRO A 346 5.00 22.93 -5.90
CA PRO A 346 4.30 24.19 -5.92
C PRO A 346 3.58 24.44 -4.59
N HIS A 347 3.61 25.67 -4.11
CA HIS A 347 2.78 26.10 -2.99
C HIS A 347 1.87 27.25 -3.42
N TRP A 348 0.55 27.06 -3.35
CA TRP A 348 -0.48 27.97 -3.90
C TRP A 348 -0.38 29.43 -3.44
N ARG A 349 0.22 29.67 -2.27
CA ARG A 349 0.38 30.99 -1.67
C ARG A 349 1.67 31.72 -2.07
N PHE A 350 2.68 31.02 -2.56
CA PHE A 350 4.04 31.56 -2.74
C PHE A 350 4.48 31.52 -4.20
N ARG A 351 5.49 32.34 -4.51
CA ARG A 351 6.17 32.31 -5.82
C ARG A 351 7.34 31.34 -5.83
N GLN A 352 7.97 31.15 -4.68
CA GLN A 352 8.95 30.10 -4.42
C GLN A 352 8.30 28.73 -4.40
N GLY A 353 9.09 27.71 -4.70
CA GLY A 353 8.69 26.32 -4.50
C GLY A 353 9.03 25.83 -3.09
N PHE A 354 8.41 24.73 -2.70
CA PHE A 354 8.68 24.00 -1.47
C PHE A 354 9.75 22.93 -1.73
N ASP A 355 10.88 23.04 -1.04
CA ASP A 355 11.99 22.09 -1.09
C ASP A 355 11.70 20.91 -0.16
N LEU A 356 11.28 19.78 -0.76
CA LEU A 356 10.95 18.55 -0.03
C LEU A 356 12.19 17.94 0.64
N ASN A 357 13.37 18.08 0.04
CA ASN A 357 14.61 17.62 0.65
C ASN A 357 14.93 18.43 1.92
N ALA A 358 14.83 19.76 1.85
CA ALA A 358 15.03 20.61 3.03
C ALA A 358 14.04 20.29 4.16
N TYR A 359 12.79 19.93 3.82
CA TYR A 359 11.80 19.46 4.79
C TYR A 359 12.25 18.19 5.52
N PHE A 360 12.62 17.15 4.78
CA PHE A 360 13.11 15.88 5.35
C PHE A 360 14.52 15.97 5.99
N GLU A 361 15.27 17.04 5.75
CA GLU A 361 16.54 17.29 6.43
C GLU A 361 16.39 18.10 7.73
N THR A 362 15.50 19.10 7.75
CA THR A 362 15.56 20.16 8.78
C THR A 362 14.28 20.36 9.59
N ALA A 363 13.12 19.84 9.16
CA ALA A 363 11.87 20.05 9.88
C ALA A 363 11.97 19.55 11.33
N THR A 364 11.37 20.26 12.29
CA THR A 364 11.27 19.78 13.69
C THR A 364 9.87 19.30 14.06
N GLU A 365 8.91 19.58 13.20
CA GLU A 365 7.50 19.21 13.33
C GLU A 365 6.86 19.10 11.94
N THR A 366 5.77 18.34 11.86
CA THR A 366 4.85 18.30 10.74
C THR A 366 3.51 18.84 11.21
N ASP A 367 3.28 20.15 11.00
CA ASP A 367 1.98 20.78 11.19
C ASP A 367 1.27 20.87 9.84
N ILE A 368 0.34 19.95 9.60
CA ILE A 368 -0.35 19.82 8.30
C ILE A 368 -1.12 21.10 7.97
N VAL A 369 -1.78 21.68 8.97
CA VAL A 369 -2.60 22.88 8.80
C VAL A 369 -1.71 24.07 8.47
N MET A 370 -0.61 24.23 9.20
CA MET A 370 0.31 25.35 9.01
C MET A 370 1.15 25.22 7.76
N LEU A 371 1.52 24.00 7.35
CA LEU A 371 2.14 23.72 6.05
C LEU A 371 1.19 24.16 4.92
N LEU A 372 -0.06 23.70 4.93
CA LEU A 372 -1.05 24.03 3.89
C LEU A 372 -1.43 25.52 3.86
N ALA A 373 -1.57 26.16 5.03
CA ALA A 373 -1.85 27.59 5.14
C ALA A 373 -0.67 28.46 4.69
N GLY A 374 0.53 27.88 4.66
CA GLY A 374 1.79 28.44 4.16
C GLY A 374 2.75 28.92 5.23
N GLN A 375 2.31 29.21 6.45
CA GLN A 375 3.19 29.68 7.52
C GLN A 375 4.24 28.63 7.92
N GLY A 376 3.83 27.37 8.02
CA GLY A 376 4.72 26.25 8.32
C GLY A 376 5.64 25.88 7.15
N ALA A 377 5.30 26.29 5.93
CA ALA A 377 6.10 26.05 4.74
C ALA A 377 7.29 27.02 4.59
N LEU A 378 7.26 28.18 5.28
CA LEU A 378 8.26 29.25 5.15
C LEU A 378 9.73 28.78 5.27
N PRO A 379 10.09 27.88 6.21
CA PRO A 379 11.47 27.41 6.36
C PRO A 379 11.98 26.61 5.15
N PHE A 380 11.07 26.04 4.36
CA PHE A 380 11.37 25.13 3.25
C PHE A 380 11.16 25.78 1.88
N LEU A 381 10.91 27.10 1.82
CA LEU A 381 10.79 27.80 0.56
C LEU A 381 12.15 28.03 -0.10
N LYS A 382 12.23 27.77 -1.40
CA LYS A 382 13.44 27.92 -2.20
C LYS A 382 13.13 28.50 -3.57
N GLU A 383 14.05 29.31 -4.09
CA GLU A 383 14.03 29.76 -5.48
C GLU A 383 14.58 28.65 -6.38
N GLY A 384 13.89 28.33 -7.47
CA GLY A 384 14.28 27.23 -8.37
C GLY A 384 13.17 26.88 -9.35
N PRO A 385 13.39 25.86 -10.21
CA PRO A 385 12.32 25.31 -11.03
C PRO A 385 11.25 24.71 -10.12
N ILE A 386 9.98 24.97 -10.44
CA ILE A 386 8.82 24.51 -9.68
C ILE A 386 8.06 23.51 -10.55
N ALA A 387 7.72 22.37 -9.97
CA ALA A 387 6.92 21.36 -10.64
C ALA A 387 5.56 21.95 -11.06
N ASP A 388 5.22 21.74 -12.32
CA ASP A 388 4.00 22.20 -12.95
C ASP A 388 3.46 21.14 -13.93
N ALA A 389 2.41 21.49 -14.67
CA ALA A 389 1.82 20.57 -15.65
C ALA A 389 2.80 20.22 -16.78
N ASP A 390 3.71 21.14 -17.15
CA ASP A 390 4.71 20.93 -18.20
C ASP A 390 5.81 19.97 -17.73
N SER A 391 6.14 20.00 -16.44
CA SER A 391 7.07 19.06 -15.81
C SER A 391 6.64 17.61 -15.98
N PHE A 392 5.33 17.34 -15.99
CA PHE A 392 4.72 16.02 -16.21
C PHE A 392 4.00 15.92 -17.57
N ALA A 393 4.39 16.73 -18.56
CA ALA A 393 3.65 16.84 -19.83
C ALA A 393 3.47 15.50 -20.54
N GLU A 394 4.51 14.66 -20.55
CA GLU A 394 4.46 13.36 -21.21
C GLU A 394 3.49 12.41 -20.50
N GLY A 395 3.58 12.35 -19.18
CA GLY A 395 2.66 11.62 -18.33
C GLY A 395 1.19 12.06 -18.50
N ASN A 396 0.95 13.38 -18.46
CA ASN A 396 -0.38 13.96 -18.65
C ASN A 396 -0.96 13.65 -20.04
N ARG A 397 -0.11 13.66 -21.07
CA ARG A 397 -0.50 13.37 -22.46
C ARG A 397 -0.84 11.89 -22.67
N VAL A 398 -0.06 10.99 -22.05
CA VAL A 398 -0.16 9.55 -22.29
C VAL A 398 -1.17 8.88 -21.36
N PHE A 399 -1.20 9.22 -20.08
CA PHE A 399 -2.11 8.59 -19.12
C PHE A 399 -3.46 9.31 -19.02
N GLY A 400 -3.50 10.64 -19.24
CA GLY A 400 -4.71 11.44 -19.15
C GLY A 400 -5.45 11.22 -17.81
N GLU A 401 -6.76 10.96 -17.88
CA GLU A 401 -7.59 10.69 -16.69
C GLU A 401 -7.25 9.36 -15.99
N ASN A 402 -6.55 8.44 -16.67
CA ASN A 402 -6.14 7.15 -16.10
C ASN A 402 -4.85 7.24 -15.27
N TRP A 403 -4.31 8.45 -15.06
CA TRP A 403 -3.11 8.69 -14.24
C TRP A 403 -3.13 7.94 -12.89
N PRO A 404 -4.21 8.01 -12.07
CA PRO A 404 -4.22 7.32 -10.78
C PRO A 404 -4.14 5.81 -10.90
N ASN A 405 -4.75 5.22 -11.93
CA ASN A 405 -4.72 3.78 -12.15
C ASN A 405 -3.32 3.31 -12.53
N PHE A 406 -2.60 4.08 -13.37
CA PHE A 406 -1.22 3.74 -13.73
C PHE A 406 -0.26 3.90 -12.55
N ALA A 407 -0.44 4.92 -11.70
CA ALA A 407 0.31 5.02 -10.46
C ALA A 407 0.08 3.76 -9.60
N ILE A 408 -1.17 3.43 -9.28
CA ILE A 408 -1.55 2.24 -8.48
C ILE A 408 -1.22 0.90 -9.17
N TRP A 409 -0.83 0.88 -10.45
CA TRP A 409 -0.42 -0.35 -11.12
C TRP A 409 1.09 -0.45 -11.29
N PHE A 410 1.79 0.66 -11.55
CA PHE A 410 3.22 0.67 -11.84
C PHE A 410 4.09 1.07 -10.64
N ASN A 411 3.46 1.54 -9.55
CA ASN A 411 3.94 1.92 -8.20
C ASN A 411 3.50 3.35 -7.82
#